data_AF-A0A502IQX0-F1
#
_entry.id   AF-A0A502IQX0-F1
#
_cell.length_a   1.000
_cell.length_b   1.000
_cell.length_c   1.000
_cell.angle_alpha   90.00
_cell.angle_beta   90.00
_cell.angle_gamma   90.00
#
_symmetry.space_group_name_H-M   'P 1'
#
loop_
_entity.id
_entity.type
_entity.pdbx_description
1 polymer ?
#
loop_
_entity_poly.entity_id
_entity_poly.type
_entity_poly.pdbx_seq_one_letter_code
_entity_poly.pdbx_strand_id
1 'polypeptide(L)'
;MMDMTYDIATLAAIVAALTGVAKGFGFPNKYAPVVAMVFSALFVFLPTGELKNNLLTTVVVGLTAAGAYSYVKPDNGGNKQ
;
A
#
# COMPACT_ATOMS: atom_id res chain seq x y z
N MET A 1 10.32 -9.66 20.84
CA MET A 1 9.79 -8.53 20.04
C MET A 1 10.45 -8.61 18.67
N MET A 2 9.65 -8.65 17.59
CA MET A 2 10.17 -8.73 16.23
C MET A 2 10.36 -7.30 15.73
N ASP A 3 11.58 -6.79 15.80
CA ASP A 3 11.95 -5.48 15.28
C ASP A 3 12.04 -5.61 13.74
N MET A 4 10.94 -5.27 13.06
CA MET A 4 10.90 -5.30 11.61
C MET A 4 11.55 -4.02 11.11
N THR A 5 12.85 -4.10 10.85
CA THR A 5 13.56 -3.02 10.16
C THR A 5 13.10 -3.00 8.70
N TYR A 6 12.22 -2.06 8.36
CA TYR A 6 11.83 -1.83 6.97
C TYR A 6 12.92 -1.01 6.27
N ASP A 7 13.63 -1.65 5.34
CA ASP A 7 14.56 -0.95 4.45
C ASP A 7 13.80 0.03 3.52
N ILE A 8 14.51 1.03 3.00
CA ILE A 8 13.99 2.05 2.08
C ILE A 8 13.30 1.40 0.87
N ALA A 9 13.84 0.29 0.33
CA ALA A 9 13.22 -0.42 -0.78
C ALA A 9 11.84 -1.00 -0.40
N THR A 10 11.71 -1.50 0.83
CA THR A 10 10.43 -2.05 1.32
C THR A 10 9.42 -0.93 1.57
N LEU A 11 9.85 0.19 2.14
CA LEU A 11 9.00 1.38 2.27
C LEU A 11 8.53 1.89 0.90
N ALA A 12 9.42 1.94 -0.08
CA ALA A 12 9.07 2.35 -1.45
C ALA A 12 8.02 1.41 -2.07
N ALA A 13 8.16 0.09 -1.87
CA ALA A 13 7.18 -0.89 -2.34
C ALA A 13 5.81 -0.70 -1.67
N ILE A 14 5.77 -0.44 -0.36
CA ILE A 14 4.53 -0.16 0.39
C ILE A 14 3.85 1.12 -0.15
N VAL A 15 4.61 2.20 -0.34
CA VAL A 15 4.09 3.47 -0.89
C VAL A 15 3.56 3.27 -2.31
N ALA A 16 4.27 2.50 -3.15
CA ALA A 16 3.83 2.18 -4.51
C ALA A 16 2.51 1.38 -4.49
N ALA A 17 2.40 0.39 -3.61
CA ALA A 17 1.19 -0.42 -3.45
C ALA A 17 -0.01 0.44 -3.00
N LEU A 18 0.16 1.31 -2.01
CA LEU A 18 -0.89 2.23 -1.55
C LEU A 18 -1.31 3.22 -2.64
N THR A 19 -0.35 3.73 -3.42
CA THR A 19 -0.64 4.58 -4.57
C THR A 19 -1.42 3.81 -5.64
N GLY A 20 -1.13 2.52 -5.83
CA GLY A 20 -1.90 1.60 -6.66
C GLY A 20 -3.35 1.46 -6.18
N VAL A 21 -3.56 1.28 -4.88
CA VAL A 21 -4.90 1.23 -4.27
C VAL A 21 -5.66 2.54 -4.48
N ALA A 22 -5.01 3.70 -4.25
CA ALA A 22 -5.63 5.00 -4.47
C ALA A 22 -6.09 5.20 -5.92
N LYS A 23 -5.27 4.78 -6.89
CA LYS A 23 -5.66 4.77 -8.32
C LYS A 23 -6.86 3.86 -8.58
N GLY A 24 -6.87 2.66 -7.98
CA GLY A 24 -8.00 1.72 -8.06
C GLY A 24 -9.31 2.29 -7.51
N PHE A 25 -9.24 3.24 -6.57
CA PHE A 25 -10.39 3.93 -5.99
C PHE A 25 -10.91 5.11 -6.85
N GLY A 26 -10.32 5.35 -8.02
CA GLY A 26 -10.77 6.40 -8.97
C GLY A 26 -9.93 7.68 -8.96
N PHE A 27 -8.78 7.71 -8.27
CA PHE A 27 -7.87 8.86 -8.37
C PHE A 27 -7.29 8.99 -9.79
N PRO A 28 -7.30 10.21 -10.38
CA PRO A 28 -6.72 10.42 -11.70
C PRO A 28 -5.21 10.12 -11.69
N ASN A 29 -4.75 9.39 -12.72
CA ASN A 29 -3.35 8.94 -12.80
C ASN A 29 -2.33 10.11 -12.82
N LYS A 30 -2.78 11.31 -13.24
CA LYS A 30 -1.97 12.54 -13.19
C LYS A 30 -1.53 12.92 -11.77
N TYR A 31 -2.28 12.53 -10.75
CA TYR A 31 -1.96 12.82 -9.34
C TYR A 31 -1.22 11.68 -8.64
N ALA A 32 -0.95 10.56 -9.31
CA ALA A 32 -0.24 9.42 -8.71
C ALA A 32 1.12 9.80 -8.08
N PRO A 33 1.97 10.66 -8.69
CA PRO A 33 3.23 11.08 -8.07
C PRO A 33 3.00 11.90 -6.79
N VAL A 34 1.96 12.73 -6.77
CA VAL A 34 1.60 13.56 -5.62
C VAL A 34 1.08 12.68 -4.48
N VAL A 35 0.21 11.73 -4.80
CA VAL A 35 -0.30 10.74 -3.83
C VAL A 35 0.83 9.91 -3.23
N ALA A 36 1.78 9.46 -4.05
CA ALA A 36 2.97 8.76 -3.58
C ALA A 36 3.83 9.63 -2.63
N MET A 37 4.02 10.91 -2.95
CA MET A 37 4.71 11.85 -2.05
C MET A 37 4.00 12.04 -0.71
N VAL A 38 2.66 12.10 -0.72
CA VAL A 38 1.88 12.22 0.51
C VAL A 38 2.04 10.97 1.37
N PHE A 39 1.90 9.78 0.79
CA PHE A 39 2.11 8.53 1.53
C PHE A 39 3.53 8.39 2.05
N SER A 40 4.55 8.71 1.24
CA SER A 40 5.94 8.63 1.69
C SER A 40 6.23 9.60 2.83
N ALA A 41 5.72 10.84 2.76
CA ALA A 41 5.85 11.81 3.84
C ALA A 41 5.21 11.26 5.13
N LEU A 42 4.01 10.67 5.06
CA LEU A 42 3.37 10.08 6.24
C LEU A 42 4.25 8.99 6.88
N PHE A 43 4.79 8.04 6.10
CA PHE A 43 5.61 6.96 6.67
C PHE A 43 7.00 7.39 7.15
N VAL A 44 7.58 8.43 6.53
CA VAL A 44 8.90 8.96 6.91
C VAL A 44 8.80 9.82 8.17
N PHE A 45 7.76 10.67 8.28
CA PHE A 45 7.56 11.53 9.45
C PHE A 45 6.93 10.81 10.65
N LEU A 46 6.48 9.57 10.49
CA LEU A 46 5.94 8.78 11.59
C LEU A 46 7.01 8.54 12.67
N PRO A 47 6.72 8.80 13.96
CA PRO A 47 7.69 8.66 15.04
C PRO A 47 8.21 7.21 15.11
N THR A 48 9.53 7.07 15.18
CA THR A 48 10.21 5.77 15.21
C THR A 48 9.93 5.05 16.53
N GLY A 49 9.47 3.80 16.46
CA GLY A 49 9.16 2.95 17.62
C GLY A 49 8.15 1.85 17.29
N GLU A 50 7.59 1.21 18.32
CA GLU A 50 6.60 0.12 18.18
C GLU A 50 5.37 0.53 17.36
N LEU A 51 4.93 1.79 17.47
CA LEU A 51 3.78 2.29 16.71
C LEU A 51 4.02 2.27 15.20
N LYS A 52 5.21 2.69 14.73
CA LYS A 52 5.57 2.66 13.31
C LYS A 52 5.65 1.22 12.80
N ASN A 53 6.25 0.33 13.58
CA ASN A 53 6.37 -1.08 13.21
C ASN A 53 5.00 -1.77 13.11
N ASN A 54 4.12 -1.53 14.09
CA ASN A 54 2.75 -2.06 14.09
C ASN A 54 1.91 -1.50 12.94
N LEU A 55 2.04 -0.20 12.64
CA LEU A 55 1.33 0.41 11.53
C LEU A 55 1.79 -0.18 10.18
N LEU A 56 3.10 -0.24 9.94
CA LEU A 56 3.65 -0.80 8.70
C LEU A 56 3.28 -2.29 8.55
N THR A 57 3.33 -3.05 9.64
CA THR A 57 2.88 -4.45 9.65
C THR A 57 1.40 -4.55 9.27
N THR A 58 0.55 -3.71 9.88
CA THR A 58 -0.89 -3.68 9.57
C THR A 58 -1.15 -3.33 8.11
N VAL A 59 -0.41 -2.36 7.56
CA VAL A 59 -0.51 -1.98 6.15
C VAL A 59 -0.12 -3.12 5.23
N VAL A 60 1.01 -3.78 5.50
CA VAL A 60 1.47 -4.93 4.69
C VAL A 60 0.45 -6.07 4.75
N VAL A 61 0.01 -6.46 5.95
CA VAL A 61 -0.98 -7.53 6.12
C VAL A 61 -2.31 -7.17 5.44
N GLY A 62 -2.79 -5.94 5.60
CA GLY A 62 -4.02 -5.46 4.96
C GLY A 62 -3.93 -5.44 3.43
N LEU A 63 -2.81 -4.95 2.87
CA LEU A 63 -2.56 -4.97 1.43
C LEU A 63 -2.45 -6.41 0.89
N THR A 64 -1.78 -7.30 1.61
CA THR A 64 -1.70 -8.72 1.24
C THR A 64 -3.07 -9.39 1.28
N ALA A 65 -3.87 -9.13 2.32
CA ALA A 65 -5.24 -9.66 2.41
C ALA A 65 -6.14 -9.12 1.30
N ALA A 66 -6.05 -7.82 0.99
CA ALA A 66 -6.79 -7.20 -0.11
C ALA A 66 -6.39 -7.80 -1.47
N GLY A 67 -5.08 -7.94 -1.72
CA GLY A 67 -4.56 -8.57 -2.94
C GLY A 67 -4.98 -10.03 -3.07
N ALA A 68 -4.88 -10.80 -1.97
CA ALA A 68 -5.35 -12.18 -1.93
C ALA A 68 -6.85 -12.29 -2.20
N TYR A 69 -7.66 -11.39 -1.62
CA TYR A 69 -9.11 -11.34 -1.87
C TYR A 69 -9.43 -11.03 -3.35
N SER A 70 -8.73 -10.06 -3.94
CA SER A 70 -8.86 -9.75 -5.37
C SER A 70 -8.46 -10.93 -6.26
N TYR A 71 -7.53 -11.78 -5.83
CA TYR A 71 -7.08 -12.95 -6.58
C TYR A 71 -8.07 -14.13 -6.50
N VAL A 72 -8.76 -14.29 -5.37
CA VAL A 72 -9.73 -15.38 -5.16
C VAL A 72 -11.15 -15.03 -5.58
N LYS A 73 -11.45 -13.76 -5.90
CA LYS A 73 -12.72 -13.38 -6.52
C LYS A 73 -12.64 -13.72 -8.02
N PRO A 74 -13.27 -14.79 -8.51
CA PRO A 74 -13.36 -15.02 -9.94
C PRO A 74 -14.07 -13.82 -10.58
N ASP A 75 -13.48 -13.30 -11.65
CA ASP A 75 -14.07 -12.30 -12.52
C ASP A 75 -15.37 -12.87 -13.12
N ASN A 76 -16.48 -12.68 -12.42
CA ASN A 76 -17.82 -12.94 -12.95
C ASN A 76 -18.33 -11.63 -13.53
N GLY A 77 -17.82 -11.26 -14.72
CA GLY A 77 -17.98 -9.91 -15.24
C GLY A 77 -17.83 -9.61 -16.74
N GLY A 78 -17.84 -10.60 -17.64
CA GLY A 78 -18.41 -10.40 -18.99
C GLY A 78 -17.45 -10.30 -20.19
N ASN A 79 -17.64 -11.22 -21.14
CA ASN A 79 -17.20 -11.12 -22.54
C ASN A 79 -17.47 -9.72 -23.14
N LYS A 80 -16.45 -9.10 -23.74
CA LYS A 80 -16.52 -8.51 -25.10
C LYS A 80 -15.15 -8.00 -25.58
N GLN A 81 -14.80 -8.56 -26.74
CA GLN A 81 -13.77 -8.19 -27.74
C GLN A 81 -12.38 -8.78 -27.56
#